data_AF-A0A2T6K9Y6-F1
#
_entry.id   AF-A0A2T6K9Y6-F1
#
_cell.length_a   1.000
_cell.length_b   1.000
_cell.length_c   1.000
_cell.angle_alpha   90.00
_cell.angle_beta   90.00
_cell.angle_gamma   90.00
#
_symmetry.space_group_name_H-M   'P 1'
#
loop_
_entity.id
_entity.type
_entity.pdbx_description
1 polymer ?
#
loop_
_entity_poly.entity_id
_entity_poly.type
_entity_poly.pdbx_seq_one_letter_code
_entity_poly.pdbx_strand_id
1 'polypeptide(L)'
;MKELLVQLPPQDVIALMSSLRLGSHMTSNPQERDVIAQQVSQLQEAIDAAFGADSNYAGYLAKLSNLDMDLHTLEADLQRSEAQQDFGAAFIALTRSFLALRTQRAALMAEIATELS
;
A
#
# COMPACT_ATOMS: atom_id res chain seq x y z
N MET A 1 2.67 19.69 -23.44
CA MET A 1 3.49 18.96 -22.45
C MET A 1 3.90 17.65 -23.09
N LYS A 2 5.14 17.19 -22.90
CA LYS A 2 5.61 15.93 -23.47
C LYS A 2 5.21 14.83 -22.48
N GLU A 3 4.20 14.05 -22.84
CA GLU A 3 3.76 12.91 -22.02
C GLU A 3 4.83 11.83 -22.08
N LEU A 4 5.26 11.36 -20.91
CA LEU A 4 6.26 10.31 -20.77
C LEU A 4 5.53 9.04 -20.33
N LEU A 5 5.32 8.12 -21.27
CA LEU A 5 4.64 6.86 -21.00
C LEU A 5 5.67 5.88 -20.40
N VAL A 6 5.53 5.60 -19.10
CA VAL A 6 6.30 4.56 -18.41
C VAL A 6 5.45 3.31 -18.34
N GLN A 7 5.98 2.19 -18.82
CA GLN A 7 5.37 0.89 -18.55
C GLN A 7 5.72 0.47 -17.13
N LEU A 8 4.71 0.39 -16.27
CA LEU A 8 4.83 -0.13 -14.92
C LEU A 8 4.40 -1.60 -14.93
N PRO A 9 5.16 -2.48 -14.27
CA PRO A 9 4.72 -3.85 -14.10
C PRO A 9 3.52 -3.91 -13.14
N PRO A 10 2.66 -4.94 -13.25
CA PRO A 10 1.40 -5.04 -12.50
C PRO A 10 1.56 -4.84 -10.98
N GLN A 11 2.59 -5.44 -10.39
CA GLN A 11 2.86 -5.33 -8.96
C GLN A 11 3.13 -3.88 -8.52
N ASP A 12 3.79 -3.08 -9.35
CA ASP A 12 4.08 -1.69 -9.06
C ASP A 12 2.83 -0.82 -9.19
N VAL A 13 1.94 -1.17 -10.12
CA VAL A 13 0.63 -0.52 -10.25
C VAL A 13 -0.24 -0.81 -9.02
N ILE A 14 -0.28 -2.06 -8.54
CA ILE A 14 -1.02 -2.43 -7.32
C ILE A 14 -0.42 -1.73 -6.10
N ALA A 15 0.91 -1.69 -5.96
CA ALA A 15 1.58 -1.00 -4.87
C ALA A 15 1.30 0.52 -4.88
N LEU A 16 1.30 1.15 -6.05
CA LEU A 16 0.96 2.57 -6.20
C LEU A 16 -0.49 2.84 -5.79
N MET A 17 -1.43 2.03 -6.26
CA MET A 17 -2.85 2.16 -5.90
C MET A 17 -3.07 1.97 -4.39
N SER A 18 -2.44 0.97 -3.79
CA SER A 18 -2.52 0.71 -2.35
C SER A 18 -1.99 1.90 -1.54
N SER A 19 -0.83 2.45 -1.93
CA SER A 19 -0.23 3.62 -1.28
C SER A 19 -1.12 4.87 -1.39
N LEU A 20 -1.70 5.15 -2.56
CA LEU A 20 -2.61 6.28 -2.75
C LEU A 20 -3.87 6.14 -1.89
N ARG A 21 -4.44 4.93 -1.81
CA ARG A 21 -5.60 4.66 -0.94
C ARG A 21 -5.26 4.86 0.53
N LEU A 22 -4.12 4.34 1.00
CA LEU A 22 -3.64 4.57 2.36
C LEU A 22 -3.45 6.08 2.63
N GLY A 23 -2.80 6.79 1.72
CA GLY A 23 -2.60 8.24 1.81
C GLY A 23 -3.92 9.00 1.94
N SER A 24 -4.96 8.61 1.18
CA SER A 24 -6.30 9.20 1.26
C SER A 24 -6.91 9.04 2.66
N HIS A 25 -6.75 7.87 3.28
CA HIS A 25 -7.24 7.61 4.63
C HIS A 25 -6.46 8.38 5.70
N MET A 26 -5.16 8.59 5.49
CA MET A 26 -4.27 9.16 6.51
C MET A 26 -4.16 10.69 6.45
N THR A 27 -4.37 11.32 5.29
CA THR A 27 -4.25 12.79 5.21
C THR A 27 -5.39 13.49 5.96
N SER A 28 -5.03 14.49 6.77
CA SER A 28 -5.97 15.37 7.44
C SER A 28 -6.32 16.62 6.62
N ASN A 29 -5.59 16.88 5.53
CA ASN A 29 -5.78 18.06 4.68
C ASN A 29 -6.81 17.79 3.58
N PRO A 30 -7.94 18.53 3.54
CA PRO A 30 -8.98 18.33 2.53
C PRO A 30 -8.49 18.52 1.09
N GLN A 31 -7.58 19.47 0.84
CA GLN A 31 -7.05 19.73 -0.51
C GLN A 31 -6.18 18.58 -0.99
N GLU A 32 -5.37 17.99 -0.11
CA GLU A 32 -4.57 16.82 -0.44
C GLU A 32 -5.44 15.59 -0.67
N ARG A 33 -6.52 15.41 0.12
CA ARG A 33 -7.50 14.33 -0.12
C ARG A 33 -8.12 14.42 -1.50
N ASP A 34 -8.52 15.62 -1.93
CA ASP A 34 -9.12 15.82 -3.24
C ASP A 34 -8.13 15.48 -4.37
N VAL A 35 -6.87 15.89 -4.23
CA VAL A 35 -5.80 15.53 -5.19
C VAL A 35 -5.57 14.02 -5.22
N ILE A 36 -5.48 13.37 -4.07
CA ILE A 36 -5.29 11.92 -3.98
C ILE A 36 -6.50 11.19 -4.57
N ALA A 37 -7.73 11.65 -4.31
CA ALA A 37 -8.95 11.07 -4.86
C ALA A 37 -8.97 11.15 -6.39
N GLN A 38 -8.53 12.28 -6.97
CA GLN A 38 -8.38 12.42 -8.42
C GLN A 38 -7.34 11.43 -8.98
N GLN A 39 -6.19 11.29 -8.32
CA GLN A 39 -5.15 10.35 -8.73
C GLN A 39 -5.61 8.90 -8.65
N VAL A 40 -6.35 8.52 -7.59
CA VAL A 40 -6.95 7.20 -7.44
C VAL A 40 -7.94 6.93 -8.57
N SER A 41 -8.81 7.89 -8.89
CA SER A 41 -9.78 7.74 -9.98
C SER A 41 -9.09 7.52 -11.33
N GLN A 42 -8.10 8.34 -11.66
CA GLN A 42 -7.35 8.23 -12.92
C GLN A 42 -6.59 6.90 -13.02
N LEU A 43 -5.95 6.48 -11.93
CA LEU A 43 -5.22 5.21 -11.91
C LEU A 43 -6.18 4.03 -12.02
N GLN A 44 -7.35 4.08 -11.36
CA GLN A 44 -8.37 3.03 -11.44
C GLN A 44 -8.90 2.88 -12.86
N GLU A 45 -9.19 3.99 -13.55
CA GLU A 45 -9.61 3.95 -14.96
C GLU A 45 -8.54 3.29 -15.86
N ALA A 46 -7.26 3.62 -15.62
CA ALA A 46 -6.15 3.02 -16.37
C ALA A 46 -6.01 1.51 -16.08
N ILE A 47 -6.21 1.11 -14.83
CA ILE A 47 -6.21 -0.30 -14.42
C ILE A 47 -7.37 -1.06 -15.07
N ASP A 48 -8.58 -0.52 -14.99
CA ASP A 48 -9.79 -1.16 -15.54
C ASP A 48 -9.66 -1.33 -17.06
N ALA A 49 -9.03 -0.36 -17.73
CA ALA A 49 -8.73 -0.45 -19.16
C ALA A 49 -7.64 -1.48 -19.49
N ALA A 50 -6.63 -1.65 -18.62
CA ALA A 50 -5.49 -2.53 -18.87
C ALA A 50 -5.75 -3.99 -18.47
N PHE A 51 -6.41 -4.23 -17.34
CA PHE A 51 -6.64 -5.54 -16.76
C PHE A 51 -8.08 -6.07 -16.98
N GLY A 52 -9.00 -5.25 -17.48
CA GLY A 52 -10.38 -5.67 -17.74
C GLY A 52 -11.06 -6.23 -16.48
N ALA A 53 -11.86 -7.30 -16.63
CA ALA A 53 -12.56 -7.96 -15.53
C ALA A 53 -11.71 -9.01 -14.77
N ASP A 54 -10.38 -8.95 -14.85
CA ASP A 54 -9.50 -9.91 -14.20
C ASP A 54 -9.66 -9.84 -12.67
N SER A 55 -10.39 -10.80 -12.11
CA SER A 55 -10.84 -10.83 -10.71
C SER A 55 -9.68 -10.90 -9.71
N ASN A 56 -8.50 -11.32 -10.17
CA ASN A 56 -7.34 -11.48 -9.30
C ASN A 56 -6.75 -10.13 -8.89
N TYR A 57 -6.80 -9.12 -9.76
CA TYR A 57 -6.29 -7.78 -9.46
C TYR A 57 -6.95 -7.17 -8.21
N ALA A 58 -8.29 -7.20 -8.17
CA ALA A 58 -9.05 -6.63 -7.05
C ALA A 58 -8.75 -7.35 -5.74
N GLY A 59 -8.58 -8.68 -5.79
CA GLY A 59 -8.18 -9.49 -4.64
C GLY A 59 -6.79 -9.13 -4.14
N TYR A 60 -5.81 -9.00 -5.05
CA TYR A 60 -4.45 -8.62 -4.70
C TYR A 60 -4.36 -7.21 -4.13
N LEU A 61 -5.09 -6.27 -4.71
CA LEU A 61 -5.17 -4.90 -4.21
C LEU A 61 -5.76 -4.86 -2.79
N ALA A 62 -6.86 -5.58 -2.54
CA ALA A 62 -7.44 -5.64 -1.21
C ALA A 62 -6.48 -6.24 -0.17
N LYS A 63 -5.81 -7.35 -0.51
CA LYS A 63 -4.80 -7.99 0.36
C LYS A 63 -3.65 -7.03 0.67
N LEU A 64 -3.12 -6.35 -0.34
CA LEU A 64 -1.99 -5.44 -0.17
C LEU A 64 -2.37 -4.21 0.65
N SER A 65 -3.55 -3.63 0.40
CA SER A 65 -4.05 -2.49 1.18
C SER A 65 -4.26 -2.81 2.66
N ASN A 66 -4.73 -4.02 2.98
CA ASN A 66 -4.83 -4.45 4.37
C ASN A 66 -3.45 -4.57 5.03
N LEU A 67 -2.48 -5.19 4.36
CA LEU A 67 -1.11 -5.30 4.88
C LEU A 67 -0.45 -3.92 5.07
N ASP A 68 -0.64 -3.00 4.12
CA ASP A 68 -0.11 -1.64 4.21
C ASP A 68 -0.74 -0.86 5.39
N MET A 69 -2.04 -1.03 5.64
CA MET A 69 -2.73 -0.43 6.78
C MET A 69 -2.24 -1.00 8.13
N ASP A 70 -2.07 -2.33 8.22
CA ASP A 70 -1.57 -2.97 9.42
C ASP A 70 -0.12 -2.57 9.71
N LEU A 71 0.73 -2.50 8.67
CA LEU A 71 2.10 -2.01 8.78
C LEU A 71 2.16 -0.57 9.27
N HIS A 72 1.30 0.30 8.74
CA HIS A 72 1.23 1.69 9.16
C HIS A 72 0.81 1.82 10.63
N THR A 73 -0.16 1.01 11.07
CA THR A 73 -0.61 0.98 12.47
C THR A 73 0.53 0.56 13.41
N LEU A 74 1.26 -0.50 13.05
CA LEU A 74 2.42 -0.96 13.83
C LEU A 74 3.56 0.07 13.84
N GLU A 75 3.80 0.77 12.73
CA GLU A 75 4.79 1.85 12.67
C GLU A 75 4.42 2.99 13.63
N ALA A 76 3.15 3.41 13.65
CA ALA A 76 2.69 4.43 14.58
C ALA A 76 2.83 4.01 16.06
N ASP A 77 2.57 2.73 16.37
CA ASP A 77 2.75 2.19 17.72
C ASP A 77 4.23 2.08 18.13
N LEU A 78 5.11 1.73 17.18
CA LEU A 78 6.56 1.73 17.38
C LEU A 78 7.09 3.15 17.63
N GLN A 79 6.66 4.13 16.83
CA GLN A 79 7.01 5.54 17.01
C GLN A 79 6.53 6.07 18.37
N ARG A 80 5.34 5.65 18.83
CA ARG A 80 4.84 6.02 20.16
C ARG A 80 5.71 5.44 21.27
N SER A 81 6.11 4.17 21.13
CA SER A 81 7.01 3.51 22.09
C SER A 81 8.38 4.20 22.14
N GLU A 82 8.92 4.59 20.97
CA GLU A 82 10.17 5.34 20.86
C GLU A 82 10.07 6.73 21.51
N ALA A 83 8.98 7.47 21.27
CA ALA A 83 8.74 8.77 21.89
C ALA A 83 8.64 8.71 23.41
N GLN A 84 8.18 7.57 23.95
CA GLN A 84 8.12 7.28 25.38
C GLN A 84 9.42 6.67 25.93
N GLN A 85 10.39 6.36 25.05
CA GLN A 85 11.60 5.60 25.35
C GLN A 85 11.31 4.23 26.00
N ASP A 86 10.14 3.65 25.72
CA ASP A 86 9.76 2.32 26.19
C ASP A 86 10.21 1.26 25.20
N PHE A 87 11.34 0.64 25.50
CA PHE A 87 11.93 -0.45 24.71
C PHE A 87 11.75 -1.83 25.38
N GLY A 88 10.69 -1.98 26.17
CA GLY A 88 10.38 -3.21 26.89
C GLY A 88 9.87 -4.34 26.01
N ALA A 89 9.27 -5.36 26.64
CA ALA A 89 8.76 -6.55 25.96
C ALA A 89 7.69 -6.23 24.89
N ALA A 90 6.87 -5.19 25.12
CA ALA A 90 5.86 -4.75 24.16
C ALA A 90 6.49 -4.22 22.87
N PHE A 91 7.53 -3.38 22.97
CA PHE A 91 8.28 -2.87 21.81
C PHE A 91 8.90 -4.01 20.98
N ILE A 92 9.47 -5.01 21.66
CA ILE A 92 10.05 -6.18 20.98
C ILE A 92 8.95 -6.96 20.24
N ALA A 93 7.78 -7.15 20.84
CA ALA A 93 6.64 -7.82 20.22
C ALA A 93 6.11 -7.06 18.99
N LEU A 94 5.99 -5.73 19.09
CA LEU A 94 5.61 -4.87 17.96
C LEU A 94 6.62 -4.98 16.82
N THR A 95 7.92 -4.92 17.13
CA THR A 95 9.00 -5.03 16.13
C THR A 95 8.96 -6.37 15.40
N ARG A 96 8.74 -7.47 16.13
CA ARG A 96 8.61 -8.81 15.53
C ARG A 96 7.39 -8.90 14.62
N SER A 97 6.26 -8.33 15.05
CA SER A 97 5.02 -8.30 14.25
C SER A 97 5.21 -7.48 12.98
N PHE A 98 5.88 -6.33 13.07
CA PHE A 98 6.21 -5.48 11.94
C PHE A 98 7.10 -6.20 10.91
N LEU A 99 8.14 -6.89 11.37
CA LEU A 99 9.01 -7.70 10.51
C LEU A 99 8.25 -8.86 9.84
N ALA A 100 7.35 -9.51 10.55
CA ALA A 100 6.53 -10.59 10.00
C ALA A 100 5.60 -10.07 8.90
N LEU A 101 4.87 -8.97 9.14
CA LEU A 101 4.01 -8.37 8.12
C LEU A 101 4.78 -7.85 6.92
N ARG A 102 5.96 -7.25 7.12
CA ARG A 102 6.82 -6.80 6.01
C ARG A 102 7.27 -7.97 5.15
N THR A 103 7.56 -9.12 5.76
CA THR A 103 7.89 -10.35 5.03
C THR A 103 6.69 -10.86 4.24
N GLN A 104 5.49 -10.86 4.82
CA GLN A 104 4.25 -11.24 4.12
C GLN A 104 3.96 -10.31 2.93
N ARG A 105 4.13 -9.00 3.12
CA ARG A 105 3.99 -8.02 2.03
C ARG A 105 4.95 -8.28 0.89
N ALA A 106 6.22 -8.58 1.19
CA ALA A 106 7.21 -8.90 0.17
C ALA A 106 6.85 -10.19 -0.58
N ALA A 107 6.36 -11.22 0.11
CA ALA A 107 5.90 -12.45 -0.50
C ALA A 107 4.69 -12.22 -1.43
N LEU A 108 3.70 -11.43 -0.98
CA LEU A 108 2.54 -11.06 -1.79
C LEU A 108 2.94 -10.30 -3.05
N MET A 109 3.89 -9.36 -2.95
CA MET A 109 4.41 -8.63 -4.11
C MET A 109 5.09 -9.57 -5.13
N ALA A 110 5.79 -10.60 -4.66
CA ALA A 110 6.39 -11.60 -5.54
C ALA A 110 5.35 -12.53 -6.20
N GLU A 111 4.29 -12.90 -5.46
CA GLU A 111 3.12 -13.62 -5.98
C GLU A 111 2.43 -12.84 -7.11
N ILE A 112 2.11 -11.56 -6.86
CA ILE A 112 1.53 -10.66 -7.86
C ILE A 112 2.40 -10.57 -9.11
N ALA A 113 3.72 -10.40 -8.94
CA ALA A 113 4.65 -10.29 -10.06
C ALA A 113 4.74 -11.58 -10.89
N THR A 114 4.38 -12.74 -10.32
CA THR A 114 4.37 -14.03 -11.01
C THR A 114 3.04 -14.31 -11.69
N GLU A 115 1.93 -13.92 -11.06
CA GLU A 115 0.58 -14.25 -11.54
C GLU A 115 0.00 -13.23 -12.53
N LEU A 116 0.48 -11.99 -12.51
CA LEU A 116 0.00 -10.93 -13.40
C LEU A 116 0.98 -10.56 -14.53
N SER A 117 2.15 -11.22 -14.61
CA SER A 117 3.14 -11.03 -15.69
C SER A 117 2.67 -11.57 -17.03
#